data_AF-X0WBH9-F1
#
_entry.id   AF-X0WBH9-F1
#
_cell.length_a   1.000
_cell.length_b   1.000
_cell.length_c   1.000
_cell.angle_alpha   90.00
_cell.angle_beta   90.00
_cell.angle_gamma   90.00
#
_symmetry.space_group_name_H-M   'P 1'
#
loop_
_entity.id
_entity.type
_entity.pdbx_description
1 polymer ?
#
loop_
_entity_poly.entity_id
_entity_poly.type
_entity_poly.pdbx_seq_one_letter_code
_entity_poly.pdbx_strand_id
1 'polypeptide(L)'
;IFLIIISIYLKSYEPKVFLNTRKLILITTLFILILISAKVIVDYSDLPSYAIPVAIASILIAILIGPRVAIIITVALSIFVGIIAGDKLNVATVSFIGGIVGIFFIEGARRRSQILIAGCFVGLASFVSICAIELLHGLNYTVFLKQGFWGLINGLGSAIIITGVLPIFEYLFNINTNISLLELSDLNHPLLKELVLKAPGTYHHSLIVGNLAEAACDSIGANALLARVGSYFHDIGKTEKA
;
A
#
# COMPACT_ATOMS: atom_id res chain seq x y z
N ILE A 1 20.84 -3.28 -13.77
CA ILE A 1 19.93 -4.29 -14.40
C ILE A 1 18.51 -4.17 -13.85
N PHE A 2 18.25 -4.39 -12.55
CA PHE A 2 16.89 -4.30 -11.98
C PHE A 2 16.16 -2.98 -12.25
N LEU A 3 16.82 -1.83 -12.06
CA LEU A 3 16.22 -0.52 -12.38
C LEU A 3 15.84 -0.40 -13.87
N ILE A 4 16.67 -0.93 -14.77
CA ILE A 4 16.38 -0.95 -16.21
C ILE A 4 15.15 -1.80 -16.49
N ILE A 5 15.05 -2.99 -15.88
CA ILE A 5 13.88 -3.87 -16.00
C ILE A 5 12.62 -3.17 -15.49
N ILE A 6 12.69 -2.52 -14.32
CA ILE A 6 11.57 -1.75 -13.76
C ILE A 6 11.18 -0.61 -14.69
N SER A 7 12.14 0.16 -15.22
CA SER A 7 11.86 1.27 -16.14
C SER A 7 11.22 0.78 -17.44
N ILE A 8 11.70 -0.33 -18.02
CA ILE A 8 11.10 -0.94 -19.21
C ILE A 8 9.68 -1.43 -18.89
N TYR A 9 9.49 -2.13 -17.78
CA TYR A 9 8.17 -2.61 -17.35
C TYR A 9 7.17 -1.46 -17.19
N LEU A 10 7.55 -0.41 -16.47
CA LEU A 10 6.70 0.77 -16.26
C LEU A 10 6.37 1.46 -17.59
N LYS A 11 7.35 1.59 -18.50
CA LYS A 11 7.11 2.18 -19.82
C LYS A 11 6.16 1.34 -20.67
N SER A 12 6.28 0.02 -20.64
CA SER A 12 5.51 -0.91 -21.49
C SER A 12 4.10 -1.19 -20.96
N TYR A 13 3.95 -1.38 -19.64
CA TYR A 13 2.69 -1.87 -19.06
C TYR A 13 1.95 -0.83 -18.21
N GLU A 14 2.66 0.18 -17.67
CA GLU A 14 2.08 1.20 -16.79
C GLU A 14 2.52 2.63 -17.21
N PRO A 15 2.28 3.05 -18.47
CA PRO A 15 2.82 4.32 -18.99
C PRO A 15 2.30 5.54 -18.22
N LYS A 16 1.08 5.47 -17.66
CA LYS A 16 0.52 6.52 -16.79
C LYS A 16 1.33 6.70 -15.50
N VAL A 17 1.92 5.62 -14.98
CA VAL A 17 2.81 5.68 -13.80
C VAL A 17 4.19 6.18 -14.21
N PHE A 18 4.72 5.69 -15.34
CA PHE A 18 6.02 6.10 -15.87
C PHE A 18 6.10 7.60 -16.21
N LEU A 19 5.02 8.19 -16.73
CA LEU A 19 4.97 9.62 -17.08
C LEU A 19 4.71 10.52 -15.86
N ASN A 20 4.32 9.96 -14.72
CA ASN A 20 4.00 10.74 -13.52
C ASN A 20 5.20 10.80 -12.56
N THR A 21 5.91 11.92 -12.58
CA THR A 21 7.10 12.16 -11.75
C THR A 21 6.84 11.94 -10.26
N ARG A 22 5.66 12.32 -9.73
CA ARG A 22 5.33 12.13 -8.31
C ARG A 22 5.27 10.65 -7.95
N LYS A 23 4.65 9.82 -8.81
CA LYS A 23 4.57 8.37 -8.59
C LYS A 23 5.96 7.71 -8.68
N LEU A 24 6.82 8.17 -9.58
CA LEU A 24 8.20 7.67 -9.67
C LEU A 24 9.04 8.05 -8.44
N ILE A 25 8.90 9.28 -7.95
CA ILE A 25 9.55 9.70 -6.70
C ILE A 25 9.03 8.85 -5.53
N LEU A 26 7.72 8.61 -5.43
CA LEU A 26 7.13 7.75 -4.40
C LEU A 26 7.75 6.35 -4.38
N ILE A 27 7.79 5.68 -5.55
CA ILE A 27 8.38 4.34 -5.69
C ILE A 27 9.84 4.37 -5.24
N THR A 28 10.61 5.36 -5.72
CA THR A 28 12.05 5.47 -5.43
C THR A 28 12.30 5.74 -3.95
N THR A 29 11.53 6.62 -3.33
CA THR A 29 11.62 6.93 -1.90
C THR A 29 11.31 5.70 -1.05
N LEU A 30 10.22 4.98 -1.34
CA LEU A 30 9.89 3.74 -0.62
C LEU A 30 10.95 2.66 -0.82
N PHE A 31 11.49 2.55 -2.04
CA PHE A 31 12.55 1.60 -2.36
C PHE A 31 13.81 1.88 -1.52
N ILE A 32 14.30 3.12 -1.54
CA ILE A 32 15.48 3.55 -0.79
C ILE A 32 15.25 3.40 0.72
N LEU A 33 14.08 3.79 1.24
CA LEU A 33 13.74 3.68 2.65
C LEU A 33 13.87 2.23 3.15
N ILE A 34 13.37 1.26 2.37
CA ILE A 34 13.47 -0.16 2.72
C ILE A 34 14.90 -0.69 2.63
N LEU A 35 15.70 -0.23 1.67
CA LEU A 35 17.11 -0.63 1.62
C LEU A 35 17.93 -0.05 2.78
N ILE A 36 17.66 1.19 3.17
CA ILE A 36 18.28 1.80 4.35
C ILE A 36 17.85 1.03 5.61
N SER A 37 16.56 0.74 5.78
CA SER A 37 16.10 -0.02 6.94
C SER A 37 16.69 -1.43 6.98
N ALA A 38 16.82 -2.09 5.83
CA ALA A 38 17.50 -3.38 5.70
C ALA A 38 18.96 -3.29 6.16
N LYS A 39 19.70 -2.26 5.70
CA LYS A 39 21.10 -2.07 6.07
C LYS A 39 21.28 -1.75 7.55
N VAL A 40 20.41 -0.91 8.10
CA VAL A 40 20.40 -0.59 9.54
C VAL A 40 20.12 -1.83 10.38
N ILE A 41 19.14 -2.64 9.99
CA ILE A 41 18.79 -3.87 10.72
C ILE A 41 19.95 -4.88 10.68
N VAL A 42 20.59 -5.07 9.53
CA VAL A 42 21.64 -6.10 9.38
C VAL A 42 22.96 -5.68 10.03
N ASP A 43 23.38 -4.43 9.87
CA ASP A 43 24.72 -4.00 10.31
C ASP A 43 24.74 -3.40 11.73
N TYR A 44 23.63 -2.80 12.17
CA TYR A 44 23.60 -1.95 13.38
C TYR A 44 22.60 -2.40 14.44
N SER A 45 21.90 -3.53 14.24
CA SER A 45 20.93 -4.04 15.21
C SER A 45 21.11 -5.53 15.48
N ASP A 46 20.75 -5.95 16.69
CA ASP A 46 20.71 -7.38 17.07
C ASP A 46 19.44 -8.09 16.57
N LEU A 47 18.65 -7.43 15.73
CA LEU A 47 17.42 -7.99 15.17
C LEU A 47 17.73 -9.01 14.07
N PRO A 48 16.94 -10.10 13.95
CA PRO A 48 17.14 -11.04 12.87
C PRO A 48 16.81 -10.39 11.52
N SER A 49 17.46 -10.85 10.45
CA SER A 49 17.23 -10.35 9.08
C SER A 49 15.79 -10.50 8.59
N TYR A 50 14.96 -11.36 9.22
CA TYR A 50 13.53 -11.47 8.93
C TYR A 50 12.68 -10.30 9.45
N ALA A 51 13.25 -9.42 10.27
CA ALA A 51 12.60 -8.21 10.76
C ALA A 51 12.58 -7.07 9.72
N ILE A 52 13.23 -7.25 8.55
CA ILE A 52 13.28 -6.23 7.50
C ILE A 52 11.86 -6.03 6.92
N PRO A 53 11.30 -4.80 6.96
CA PRO A 53 9.87 -4.59 6.72
C PRO A 53 9.53 -4.35 5.24
N VAL A 54 9.88 -5.30 4.35
CA VAL A 54 9.59 -5.21 2.90
C VAL A 54 8.10 -5.07 2.60
N ALA A 55 7.24 -5.60 3.48
CA ALA A 55 5.79 -5.49 3.37
C ALA A 55 5.29 -4.04 3.40
N ILE A 56 6.01 -3.11 4.05
CA ILE A 56 5.64 -1.69 4.08
C ILE A 56 5.60 -1.10 2.67
N ALA A 57 6.70 -1.22 1.91
CA ALA A 57 6.73 -0.71 0.54
C ALA A 57 5.74 -1.45 -0.37
N SER A 58 5.63 -2.78 -0.20
CA SER A 58 4.73 -3.62 -0.99
C SER A 58 3.26 -3.16 -0.85
N ILE A 59 2.80 -3.00 0.39
CA ILE A 59 1.42 -2.59 0.69
C ILE A 59 1.18 -1.12 0.32
N LEU A 60 2.10 -0.20 0.66
CA LEU A 60 1.94 1.22 0.33
C LEU A 60 1.85 1.47 -1.18
N ILE A 61 2.71 0.81 -1.97
CA ILE A 61 2.67 0.93 -3.43
C ILE A 61 1.37 0.33 -3.98
N ALA A 62 0.89 -0.78 -3.41
CA ALA A 62 -0.37 -1.39 -3.81
C ALA A 62 -1.57 -0.45 -3.57
N ILE A 63 -1.61 0.22 -2.42
CA ILE A 63 -2.67 1.18 -2.06
C ILE A 63 -2.58 2.45 -2.93
N LEU A 64 -1.39 3.03 -3.08
CA LEU A 64 -1.20 4.37 -3.66
C LEU A 64 -1.09 4.37 -5.19
N ILE A 65 -0.61 3.28 -5.80
CA ILE A 65 -0.36 3.20 -7.24
C ILE A 65 -1.16 2.05 -7.86
N GLY A 66 -1.04 0.85 -7.29
CA GLY A 66 -1.76 -0.33 -7.74
C GLY A 66 -0.95 -1.62 -7.61
N PRO A 67 -1.63 -2.78 -7.61
CA PRO A 67 -1.02 -4.07 -7.30
C PRO A 67 0.04 -4.50 -8.33
N ARG A 68 -0.15 -4.19 -9.62
CA ARG A 68 0.78 -4.56 -10.70
C ARG A 68 2.18 -3.96 -10.48
N VAL A 69 2.24 -2.67 -10.17
CA VAL A 69 3.50 -1.97 -9.85
C VAL A 69 4.07 -2.46 -8.53
N ALA A 70 3.22 -2.71 -7.53
CA ALA A 70 3.67 -3.23 -6.25
C ALA A 70 4.41 -4.58 -6.41
N ILE A 71 3.85 -5.51 -7.18
CA ILE A 71 4.46 -6.84 -7.40
C ILE A 71 5.88 -6.73 -7.96
N ILE A 72 6.09 -5.96 -9.03
CA ILE A 72 7.43 -5.86 -9.65
C ILE A 72 8.45 -5.19 -8.72
N ILE A 73 8.01 -4.22 -7.92
CA ILE A 73 8.87 -3.55 -6.93
C ILE A 73 9.19 -4.49 -5.76
N THR A 74 8.22 -5.27 -5.29
CA THR A 74 8.41 -6.28 -4.24
C THR A 74 9.39 -7.37 -4.68
N VAL A 75 9.30 -7.85 -5.92
CA VAL A 75 10.28 -8.80 -6.48
C VAL A 75 11.68 -8.20 -6.39
N ALA A 76 11.87 -6.98 -6.90
CA ALA A 76 13.18 -6.32 -6.84
C ALA A 76 13.67 -6.14 -5.40
N LEU A 77 12.84 -5.57 -4.52
CA LEU A 77 13.18 -5.34 -3.11
C LEU A 77 13.56 -6.64 -2.40
N SER A 78 12.82 -7.72 -2.60
CA SER A 78 13.11 -9.01 -1.96
C SER A 78 14.51 -9.54 -2.31
N ILE A 79 14.94 -9.38 -3.56
CA ILE A 79 16.27 -9.79 -4.02
C ILE A 79 17.35 -8.90 -3.38
N PHE A 80 17.19 -7.57 -3.41
CA PHE A 80 18.16 -6.66 -2.79
C PHE A 80 18.29 -6.88 -1.29
N VAL A 81 17.16 -7.13 -0.60
CA VAL A 81 17.16 -7.43 0.83
C VAL A 81 17.87 -8.75 1.13
N GLY A 82 17.69 -9.78 0.29
CA GLY A 82 18.45 -11.04 0.41
C GLY A 82 19.96 -10.85 0.29
N ILE A 83 20.39 -10.03 -0.67
CA ILE A 83 21.81 -9.68 -0.86
C ILE A 83 22.34 -8.92 0.37
N ILE A 84 21.62 -7.89 0.83
CA ILE A 84 22.01 -7.09 2.01
C ILE A 84 22.11 -7.97 3.26
N ALA A 85 21.25 -8.98 3.40
CA ALA A 85 21.27 -9.92 4.52
C ALA A 85 22.44 -10.94 4.49
N GLY A 86 23.41 -10.76 3.59
CA GLY A 86 24.56 -11.65 3.40
C GLY A 86 24.26 -12.80 2.45
N ASP A 87 23.66 -12.49 1.29
CA ASP A 87 23.28 -13.45 0.24
C ASP A 87 22.36 -14.60 0.71
N LYS A 88 21.52 -14.31 1.70
CA LYS A 88 20.57 -15.27 2.27
C LYS A 88 19.32 -15.35 1.41
N LEU A 89 19.26 -16.35 0.52
CA LEU A 89 18.06 -16.64 -0.28
C LEU A 89 16.80 -16.78 0.58
N ASN A 90 16.93 -17.37 1.78
CA ASN A 90 15.84 -17.56 2.73
C ASN A 90 15.12 -16.25 3.08
N VAL A 91 15.89 -15.17 3.33
CA VAL A 91 15.34 -13.85 3.68
C VAL A 91 14.65 -13.22 2.47
N ALA A 92 15.21 -13.40 1.27
CA ALA A 92 14.57 -12.95 0.03
C ALA A 92 13.24 -13.66 -0.20
N THR A 93 13.19 -14.98 -0.05
CA THR A 93 11.98 -15.78 -0.26
C THR A 93 10.88 -15.40 0.73
N VAL A 94 11.20 -15.27 2.02
CA VAL A 94 10.22 -14.85 3.05
C VAL A 94 9.72 -13.43 2.77
N SER A 95 10.62 -12.50 2.43
CA SER A 95 10.27 -11.12 2.12
C SER A 95 9.38 -11.02 0.87
N PHE A 96 9.66 -11.84 -0.15
CA PHE A 96 8.85 -11.94 -1.36
C PHE A 96 7.45 -12.46 -1.05
N ILE A 97 7.33 -13.60 -0.36
CA ILE A 97 6.04 -14.20 -0.02
C ILE A 97 5.22 -13.24 0.86
N GLY A 98 5.84 -12.68 1.90
CA GLY A 98 5.19 -11.70 2.77
C GLY A 98 4.70 -10.48 1.99
N GLY A 99 5.54 -9.91 1.12
CA GLY A 99 5.15 -8.76 0.29
C GLY A 99 3.99 -9.06 -0.66
N ILE A 100 4.02 -10.20 -1.36
CA ILE A 100 2.96 -10.63 -2.28
C ILE A 100 1.64 -10.88 -1.57
N VAL A 101 1.67 -11.56 -0.42
CA VAL A 101 0.48 -11.77 0.41
C VAL A 101 -0.10 -10.42 0.86
N GLY A 102 0.75 -9.49 1.29
CA GLY A 102 0.32 -8.14 1.65
C GLY A 102 -0.39 -7.41 0.50
N ILE A 103 0.13 -7.54 -0.73
CA ILE A 103 -0.47 -6.93 -1.93
C ILE A 103 -1.85 -7.51 -2.22
N PHE A 104 -2.02 -8.84 -2.15
CA PHE A 104 -3.31 -9.47 -2.42
C PHE A 104 -4.38 -9.12 -1.39
N PHE A 105 -4.02 -9.09 -0.11
CA PHE A 105 -5.00 -8.80 0.96
C PHE A 105 -5.37 -7.33 1.08
N ILE A 106 -4.59 -6.42 0.49
CA ILE A 106 -4.90 -4.98 0.49
C ILE A 106 -5.60 -4.50 -0.77
N GLU A 107 -5.73 -5.35 -1.79
CA GLU A 107 -6.39 -4.97 -3.03
C GLU A 107 -7.84 -4.52 -2.77
N GLY A 108 -8.16 -3.30 -3.23
CA GLY A 108 -9.48 -2.72 -3.01
C GLY A 108 -9.78 -2.29 -1.56
N ALA A 109 -8.76 -2.14 -0.70
CA ALA A 109 -8.93 -1.70 0.69
C ALA A 109 -9.68 -0.35 0.77
N ARG A 110 -10.70 -0.32 1.61
CA ARG A 110 -11.62 0.81 1.86
C ARG A 110 -11.56 1.29 3.30
N ARG A 111 -11.05 0.47 4.22
CA ARG A 111 -10.95 0.77 5.65
C ARG A 111 -9.53 0.53 6.14
N ARG A 112 -9.08 1.36 7.09
CA ARG A 112 -7.77 1.19 7.75
C ARG A 112 -7.64 -0.17 8.46
N SER A 113 -8.73 -0.73 8.96
CA SER A 113 -8.73 -2.08 9.54
C SER A 113 -8.31 -3.18 8.56
N GLN A 114 -8.49 -2.98 7.25
CA GLN A 114 -8.01 -3.93 6.23
C GLN A 114 -6.47 -3.91 6.12
N ILE A 115 -5.81 -2.79 6.43
CA ILE A 115 -4.35 -2.73 6.52
C ILE A 115 -3.86 -3.63 7.65
N LEU A 116 -4.52 -3.58 8.81
CA LEU A 116 -4.18 -4.46 9.95
C LEU A 116 -4.41 -5.93 9.61
N ILE A 117 -5.53 -6.27 8.97
CA ILE A 117 -5.82 -7.63 8.52
C ILE A 117 -4.77 -8.12 7.52
N ALA A 118 -4.40 -7.30 6.53
CA ALA A 118 -3.32 -7.61 5.59
C ALA A 118 -2.00 -7.87 6.34
N GLY A 119 -1.66 -7.03 7.33
CA GLY A 119 -0.49 -7.25 8.20
C GLY A 119 -0.50 -8.58 8.94
N CYS A 120 -1.65 -9.00 9.48
CA CYS A 120 -1.80 -10.32 10.10
C CYS A 120 -1.49 -11.44 9.10
N PHE A 121 -2.02 -11.36 7.88
CA PHE A 121 -1.76 -12.37 6.84
C PHE A 121 -0.31 -12.35 6.35
N VAL A 122 0.33 -11.18 6.25
CA VAL A 122 1.77 -11.05 5.98
C VAL A 122 2.57 -11.74 7.07
N GLY A 123 2.23 -11.51 8.34
CA GLY A 123 2.91 -12.11 9.48
C GLY A 123 2.76 -13.63 9.48
N LEU A 124 1.55 -14.13 9.25
CA LEU A 124 1.26 -15.56 9.16
C LEU A 124 1.99 -16.22 7.98
N ALA A 125 1.98 -15.59 6.81
CA ALA A 125 2.69 -16.10 5.63
C ALA A 125 4.20 -16.12 5.84
N SER A 126 4.75 -15.09 6.49
CA SER A 126 6.16 -15.03 6.86
C SER A 126 6.51 -16.11 7.87
N PHE A 127 5.68 -16.31 8.90
CA PHE A 127 5.84 -17.40 9.87
C PHE A 127 5.89 -18.76 9.20
N VAL A 128 4.88 -19.08 8.37
CA VAL A 128 4.80 -20.37 7.66
C VAL A 128 6.00 -20.55 6.72
N SER A 129 6.42 -19.50 6.02
CA SER A 129 7.57 -19.55 5.11
C SER A 129 8.88 -19.82 5.86
N ILE A 130 9.10 -19.14 7.00
CA ILE A 130 10.26 -19.39 7.86
C ILE A 130 10.23 -20.83 8.38
N CYS A 131 9.07 -21.31 8.87
CA CYS A 131 8.92 -22.68 9.35
C CYS A 131 9.24 -23.71 8.25
N ALA A 132 8.76 -23.50 7.03
CA ALA A 132 9.03 -24.40 5.91
C ALA A 132 10.52 -24.45 5.55
N ILE A 133 11.20 -23.29 5.55
CA ILE A 133 12.63 -23.20 5.27
C ILE A 133 13.47 -23.86 6.36
N GLU A 134 13.17 -23.61 7.64
CA GLU A 134 13.91 -24.20 8.76
C GLU A 134 13.72 -25.73 8.82
N LEU A 135 12.54 -26.24 8.44
CA LEU A 135 12.31 -27.69 8.33
C LEU A 135 13.23 -28.35 7.29
N LEU A 136 13.54 -27.65 6.20
CA LEU A 136 14.46 -28.15 5.16
C LEU A 136 15.93 -28.19 5.62
N HIS A 137 16.32 -27.32 6.56
CA HIS A 137 17.71 -27.21 7.03
C HIS A 137 18.02 -28.04 8.29
N GLY A 138 17.04 -28.78 8.83
CA GLY A 138 17.17 -29.58 10.04
C GLY A 138 16.66 -28.84 11.28
N LEU A 139 15.67 -29.41 11.97
CA LEU A 139 14.93 -28.76 13.04
C LEU A 139 15.80 -28.44 14.26
N ASN A 140 16.08 -27.16 14.48
CA ASN A 140 16.42 -26.65 15.81
C ASN A 140 15.19 -25.93 16.41
N TYR A 141 14.43 -26.64 17.25
CA TYR A 141 13.16 -26.16 17.85
C TYR A 141 13.24 -24.78 18.51
N THR A 142 14.40 -24.42 19.07
CA THR A 142 14.60 -23.14 19.75
C THR A 142 14.81 -21.95 18.79
N VAL A 143 15.45 -22.21 17.65
CA VAL A 143 15.67 -21.22 16.58
C VAL A 143 14.38 -21.04 15.78
N PHE A 144 13.66 -22.15 15.54
CA PHE A 144 12.36 -22.22 14.90
C PHE A 144 11.32 -21.26 15.50
N LEU A 145 11.05 -21.34 16.82
CA LEU A 145 10.03 -20.50 17.45
C LEU A 145 10.43 -19.02 17.47
N LYS A 146 11.71 -18.73 17.73
CA LYS A 146 12.21 -17.35 17.81
C LYS A 146 12.12 -16.64 16.46
N GLN A 147 12.59 -17.27 15.39
CA GLN A 147 12.58 -16.64 14.06
C GLN A 147 11.16 -16.52 13.48
N GLY A 148 10.32 -17.54 13.66
CA GLY A 148 8.92 -17.45 13.26
C GLY A 148 8.19 -16.30 13.95
N PHE A 149 8.39 -16.11 15.25
CA PHE A 149 7.77 -15.03 16.01
C PHE A 149 8.17 -13.64 15.48
N TRP A 150 9.42 -13.47 15.05
CA TRP A 150 9.85 -12.23 14.38
C TRP A 150 9.13 -12.00 13.04
N GLY A 151 8.78 -13.05 12.30
CA GLY A 151 7.93 -12.93 11.11
C GLY A 151 6.54 -12.37 11.43
N LEU A 152 5.92 -12.83 12.51
CA LEU A 152 4.62 -12.32 12.99
C LEU A 152 4.71 -10.85 13.41
N ILE A 153 5.72 -10.51 14.22
CA ILE A 153 5.97 -9.13 14.65
C ILE A 153 6.20 -8.23 13.43
N ASN A 154 6.98 -8.68 12.45
CA ASN A 154 7.27 -7.89 11.26
C ASN A 154 5.99 -7.58 10.45
N GLY A 155 5.11 -8.57 10.25
CA GLY A 155 3.84 -8.36 9.56
C GLY A 155 2.92 -7.37 10.27
N LEU A 156 2.70 -7.57 11.57
CA LEU A 156 1.86 -6.68 12.38
C LEU A 156 2.47 -5.28 12.52
N GLY A 157 3.77 -5.21 12.83
CA GLY A 157 4.52 -3.97 12.96
C GLY A 157 4.50 -3.16 11.66
N SER A 158 4.67 -3.83 10.52
CA SER A 158 4.54 -3.21 9.20
C SER A 158 3.15 -2.59 9.02
N ALA A 159 2.07 -3.30 9.34
CA ALA A 159 0.71 -2.76 9.20
C ALA A 159 0.41 -1.58 10.13
N ILE A 160 0.94 -1.60 11.36
CA ILE A 160 0.84 -0.45 12.27
C ILE A 160 1.55 0.77 11.66
N ILE A 161 2.78 0.58 11.17
CA ILE A 161 3.55 1.65 10.53
C ILE A 161 2.80 2.19 9.31
N ILE A 162 2.33 1.30 8.41
CA ILE A 162 1.56 1.68 7.22
C ILE A 162 0.34 2.53 7.60
N THR A 163 -0.41 2.13 8.63
CA THR A 163 -1.61 2.84 9.07
C THR A 163 -1.28 4.28 9.51
N GLY A 164 -0.12 4.49 10.14
CA GLY A 164 0.34 5.82 10.56
C GLY A 164 0.91 6.66 9.42
N VAL A 165 1.67 6.06 8.50
CA VAL A 165 2.36 6.82 7.43
C VAL A 165 1.49 7.03 6.20
N LEU A 166 0.46 6.23 5.96
CA LEU A 166 -0.37 6.33 4.76
C LEU A 166 -0.92 7.76 4.52
N PRO A 167 -1.54 8.45 5.51
CA PRO A 167 -2.03 9.81 5.30
C PRO A 167 -0.91 10.81 4.93
N ILE A 168 0.30 10.61 5.44
CA ILE A 168 1.47 11.45 5.13
C ILE A 168 1.84 11.28 3.66
N PHE A 169 1.90 10.03 3.18
CA PHE A 169 2.19 9.75 1.78
C PHE A 169 1.07 10.22 0.84
N GLU A 170 -0.20 10.07 1.22
CA GLU A 170 -1.34 10.61 0.47
C GLU A 170 -1.22 12.12 0.28
N TYR A 171 -0.92 12.84 1.37
CA TYR A 171 -0.73 14.29 1.36
C TYR A 171 0.50 14.72 0.54
N LEU A 172 1.68 14.17 0.82
CA LEU A 172 2.94 14.57 0.17
C LEU A 172 2.92 14.32 -1.34
N PHE A 173 2.28 13.23 -1.79
CA PHE A 173 2.24 12.87 -3.20
C PHE A 173 0.94 13.32 -3.90
N ASN A 174 -0.02 13.88 -3.15
CA ASN A 174 -1.34 14.30 -3.62
C ASN A 174 -2.06 13.17 -4.35
N ILE A 175 -2.18 12.03 -3.67
CA ILE A 175 -2.84 10.82 -4.16
C ILE A 175 -4.01 10.50 -3.23
N ASN A 176 -5.22 10.46 -3.78
CA ASN A 176 -6.40 10.00 -3.06
C ASN A 176 -6.52 8.49 -3.18
N THR A 177 -6.60 7.80 -2.05
CA THR A 177 -6.87 6.35 -2.01
C THR A 177 -8.35 6.11 -1.79
N ASN A 178 -8.81 4.86 -1.93
CA ASN A 178 -10.18 4.50 -1.57
C ASN A 178 -10.50 4.80 -0.10
N ILE A 179 -9.50 4.77 0.79
CA ILE A 179 -9.68 5.13 2.20
C ILE A 179 -9.94 6.64 2.30
N SER A 180 -9.09 7.48 1.72
CA SER A 180 -9.31 8.95 1.77
C SER A 180 -10.58 9.37 1.02
N LEU A 181 -10.94 8.69 -0.08
CA LEU A 181 -12.22 8.93 -0.79
C LEU A 181 -13.42 8.61 0.09
N LEU A 182 -13.38 7.53 0.89
CA LEU A 182 -14.45 7.24 1.84
C LEU A 182 -14.50 8.23 2.99
N GLU A 183 -13.34 8.70 3.48
CA GLU A 183 -13.30 9.78 4.47
C GLU A 183 -13.92 11.07 3.91
N LEU A 184 -13.67 11.41 2.65
CA LEU A 184 -14.30 12.54 1.94
C LEU A 184 -15.79 12.34 1.64
N SER A 185 -16.28 11.10 1.68
CA SER A 185 -17.71 10.80 1.43
C SER A 185 -18.62 11.12 2.61
N ASP A 186 -18.06 11.47 3.78
CA ASP A 186 -18.83 11.91 4.93
C ASP A 186 -19.55 13.23 4.63
N LEU A 187 -20.88 13.18 4.60
CA LEU A 187 -21.72 14.36 4.36
C LEU A 187 -21.60 15.42 5.46
N ASN A 188 -20.98 15.08 6.60
CA ASN A 188 -20.63 16.05 7.63
C ASN A 188 -19.38 16.87 7.33
N HIS A 189 -18.69 16.60 6.21
CA HIS A 189 -17.53 17.37 5.78
C HIS A 189 -17.87 18.87 5.76
N PRO A 190 -17.01 19.75 6.32
CA PRO A 190 -17.32 21.18 6.46
C PRO A 190 -17.78 21.84 5.16
N LEU A 191 -17.12 21.52 4.04
CA LEU A 191 -17.52 22.03 2.72
C LEU A 191 -18.90 21.54 2.27
N LEU A 192 -19.27 20.28 2.55
CA LEU A 192 -20.60 19.76 2.19
C LEU A 192 -21.69 20.35 3.09
N LYS A 193 -21.38 20.59 4.37
CA LYS A 193 -22.26 21.35 5.28
C LYS A 193 -22.47 22.78 4.81
N GLU A 194 -21.41 23.44 4.35
CA GLU A 194 -21.52 24.78 3.77
C GLU A 194 -22.37 24.76 2.49
N LEU A 195 -22.17 23.76 1.63
CA LEU A 195 -22.93 23.61 0.39
C LEU A 195 -24.43 23.44 0.64
N VAL A 196 -24.82 22.60 1.61
CA VAL A 196 -26.25 22.42 1.92
C VAL A 196 -26.87 23.69 2.54
N LEU A 197 -26.09 24.47 3.30
CA LEU A 197 -26.58 25.71 3.92
C LEU A 197 -26.71 26.86 2.91
N LYS A 198 -25.73 27.04 2.02
CA LYS A 198 -25.69 28.15 1.07
C LYS A 198 -26.43 27.84 -0.24
N ALA A 199 -26.34 26.61 -0.73
CA ALA A 199 -26.87 26.20 -2.02
C ALA A 199 -27.51 24.80 -1.97
N PRO A 200 -28.65 24.63 -1.26
CA PRO A 200 -29.29 23.33 -1.04
C PRO A 200 -29.69 22.62 -2.35
N GLY A 201 -30.09 23.37 -3.38
CA GLY A 201 -30.39 22.82 -4.69
C GLY A 201 -29.16 22.17 -5.35
N THR A 202 -28.00 22.82 -5.27
CA THR A 202 -26.72 22.27 -5.73
C THR A 202 -26.34 21.03 -4.93
N TYR A 203 -26.53 21.05 -3.60
CA TYR A 203 -26.28 19.88 -2.76
C TYR A 203 -27.12 18.67 -3.20
N HIS A 204 -28.44 18.82 -3.37
CA HIS A 204 -29.30 17.74 -3.84
C HIS A 204 -28.93 17.26 -5.25
N HIS A 205 -28.61 18.19 -6.15
CA HIS A 205 -28.12 17.86 -7.49
C HIS A 205 -26.86 16.98 -7.42
N SER A 206 -25.85 17.40 -6.66
CA SER A 206 -24.59 16.67 -6.50
C SER A 206 -24.77 15.27 -5.94
N LEU A 207 -25.71 15.05 -5.00
CA LEU A 207 -26.03 13.71 -4.49
C LEU A 207 -26.67 12.81 -5.56
N ILE A 208 -27.62 13.33 -6.33
CA ILE A 208 -28.28 12.58 -7.41
C ILE A 208 -27.27 12.23 -8.51
N VAL A 209 -26.47 13.21 -8.94
CA VAL A 209 -25.40 13.00 -9.92
C VAL A 209 -24.39 11.97 -9.41
N GLY A 210 -24.02 12.03 -8.12
CA GLY A 210 -23.12 11.06 -7.51
C GLY A 210 -23.65 9.62 -7.59
N ASN A 211 -24.93 9.40 -7.30
CA ASN A 211 -25.55 8.08 -7.41
C ASN A 211 -25.59 7.57 -8.86
N LEU A 212 -25.94 8.44 -9.81
CA LEU A 212 -25.96 8.09 -11.24
C LEU A 212 -24.55 7.78 -11.77
N ALA A 213 -23.57 8.60 -11.39
CA ALA A 213 -22.17 8.41 -11.77
C ALA A 213 -21.57 7.14 -11.17
N GLU A 214 -21.90 6.83 -9.90
CA GLU A 214 -21.49 5.56 -9.27
C GLU A 214 -22.02 4.36 -10.06
N ALA A 215 -23.34 4.31 -10.32
CA ALA A 215 -23.97 3.21 -11.04
C ALA A 215 -23.42 3.06 -12.47
N ALA A 216 -23.22 4.17 -13.18
CA ALA A 216 -22.65 4.16 -14.53
C ALA A 216 -21.21 3.65 -14.53
N CYS A 217 -20.36 4.14 -13.62
CA CYS A 217 -18.98 3.68 -13.50
C CYS A 217 -18.89 2.20 -13.09
N ASP A 218 -19.72 1.75 -12.16
CA ASP A 218 -19.75 0.35 -11.71
C ASP A 218 -20.10 -0.60 -12.88
N SER A 219 -21.07 -0.20 -13.73
CA SER A 219 -21.48 -1.00 -14.90
C SER A 219 -20.40 -1.22 -15.95
N ILE A 220 -19.37 -0.37 -16.00
CA ILE A 220 -18.25 -0.47 -16.95
C ILE A 220 -16.91 -0.83 -16.28
N GLY A 221 -16.92 -1.16 -14.98
CA GLY A 221 -15.72 -1.48 -14.22
C GLY A 221 -14.77 -0.29 -13.97
N ALA A 222 -15.29 0.94 -14.04
CA ALA A 222 -14.54 2.15 -13.66
C ALA A 222 -14.58 2.37 -12.13
N ASN A 223 -13.82 3.36 -11.63
CA ASN A 223 -13.79 3.64 -10.19
C ASN A 223 -15.05 4.38 -9.74
N ALA A 224 -16.08 3.60 -9.34
CA ALA A 224 -17.38 4.09 -8.91
C ALA A 224 -17.32 4.98 -7.66
N LEU A 225 -16.45 4.66 -6.69
CA LEU A 225 -16.27 5.44 -5.47
C LEU A 225 -15.72 6.84 -5.79
N LEU A 226 -14.70 6.92 -6.65
CA LEU A 226 -14.15 8.20 -7.09
C LEU A 226 -15.21 9.04 -7.82
N ALA A 227 -16.02 8.41 -8.68
CA ALA A 227 -17.08 9.10 -9.41
C ALA A 227 -18.15 9.67 -8.47
N ARG A 228 -18.61 8.90 -7.48
CA ARG A 228 -19.56 9.37 -6.46
C ARG A 228 -19.00 10.54 -5.67
N VAL A 229 -17.83 10.36 -5.07
CA VAL A 229 -17.25 11.36 -4.17
C VAL A 229 -16.84 12.60 -4.94
N GLY A 230 -16.27 12.45 -6.15
CA GLY A 230 -15.99 13.56 -7.05
C GLY A 230 -17.24 14.38 -7.36
N SER A 231 -18.39 13.73 -7.56
CA SER A 231 -19.66 14.42 -7.81
C SER A 231 -20.13 15.25 -6.61
N TYR A 232 -19.84 14.84 -5.37
CA TYR A 232 -20.20 15.64 -4.18
C TYR A 232 -19.52 17.00 -4.17
N PHE A 233 -18.29 17.08 -4.68
CA PHE A 233 -17.48 18.29 -4.66
C PHE A 233 -17.37 19.01 -6.01
N HIS A 234 -17.88 18.44 -7.12
CA HIS A 234 -17.67 18.99 -8.46
C HIS A 234 -18.18 20.43 -8.65
N ASP A 235 -19.24 20.77 -7.91
CA ASP A 235 -19.94 22.06 -7.96
C ASP A 235 -19.72 22.88 -6.67
N ILE A 236 -18.74 22.51 -5.84
CA ILE A 236 -18.54 23.13 -4.53
C ILE A 236 -18.29 24.65 -4.63
N GLY A 237 -17.65 25.12 -5.71
CA GLY A 237 -17.40 26.54 -5.94
C GLY A 237 -18.65 27.41 -6.12
N LYS A 238 -19.85 26.81 -6.24
CA LYS A 238 -21.11 27.57 -6.21
C LYS A 238 -21.42 28.17 -4.84
N THR A 239 -20.78 27.71 -3.75
CA THR A 239 -20.91 28.30 -2.41
C THR A 239 -20.35 29.71 -2.29
N GLU A 240 -19.39 30.10 -3.13
CA GLU A 240 -18.83 31.45 -3.15
C GLU A 240 -19.74 32.47 -3.86
N LYS A 241 -20.69 31.99 -4.67
CA LYS A 241 -21.60 32.81 -5.49
C LYS A 241 -23.01 32.92 -4.91
N ALA A 242 -23.24 32.29 -3.76
CA ALA A 242 -24.54 32.14 -3.10
C ALA A 242 -24.73 33.17 -1.99
#